data_AF-A0A6B2SIL3-F1
#
_entry.id   AF-A0A6B2SIL3-F1
#
_cell.length_a   1.000
_cell.length_b   1.000
_cell.length_c   1.000
_cell.angle_alpha   90.00
_cell.angle_beta   90.00
_cell.angle_gamma   90.00
#
_symmetry.space_group_name_H-M   'P 1'
#
loop_
_entity.id
_entity.type
_entity.pdbx_description
1 polymer ?
#
loop_
_entity_poly.entity_id
_entity_poly.type
_entity_poly.pdbx_seq_one_letter_code
_entity_poly.pdbx_strand_id
1 'polypeptide(L)' 'GVDASALVAGALAADPALPLVAGGGALAKEMIRVNHYGPDATRGVVHASLAALGAALGETGVVVDLEGARRAVTDVFETA' A
#
# COMPACT_ATOMS: atom_id res chain seq x y z
N GLY A 1 -12.00 11.90 -5.25
CA GLY A 1 -11.15 10.73 -4.99
C GLY A 1 -10.41 10.94 -3.69
N VAL A 2 -9.87 9.87 -3.09
CA VAL A 2 -8.97 9.96 -1.94
C VAL A 2 -7.65 10.61 -2.39
N ASP A 3 -7.07 11.49 -1.59
CA ASP A 3 -5.78 12.11 -1.88
C ASP A 3 -4.64 11.09 -1.63
N ALA A 4 -3.90 10.74 -2.69
CA ALA A 4 -2.83 9.74 -2.61
C ALA A 4 -1.69 10.15 -1.66
N SER A 5 -1.39 11.45 -1.54
CA SER A 5 -0.33 11.92 -0.63
C SER A 5 -0.74 11.78 0.83
N ALA A 6 -1.97 12.16 1.16
CA ALA A 6 -2.52 11.98 2.50
C ALA A 6 -2.60 10.49 2.87
N LEU A 7 -2.99 9.64 1.92
CA LEU A 7 -3.07 8.20 2.13
C LEU A 7 -1.70 7.55 2.41
N VAL A 8 -0.68 7.91 1.61
CA VAL A 8 0.69 7.42 1.84
C VAL A 8 1.22 7.93 3.20
N ALA A 9 0.95 9.18 3.55
CA ALA A 9 1.32 9.70 4.86
C ALA A 9 0.67 8.92 6.02
N GLY A 10 -0.62 8.57 5.89
CA GLY A 10 -1.31 7.72 6.88
C GLY A 10 -0.69 6.33 7.00
N ALA A 11 -0.38 5.67 5.88
CA ALA A 11 0.27 4.37 5.89
C ALA A 11 1.68 4.41 6.53
N LEU A 12 2.48 5.42 6.19
CA LEU A 12 3.84 5.60 6.75
C LEU A 12 3.84 6.04 8.22
N ALA A 13 2.76 6.66 8.70
CA ALA A 13 2.62 6.95 10.13
C ALA A 13 2.49 5.66 10.96
N ALA A 14 1.92 4.59 10.40
CA ALA A 14 1.82 3.28 11.05
C ALA A 14 3.13 2.48 10.94
N ASP A 15 3.79 2.52 9.78
CA ASP A 15 5.11 1.89 9.58
C ASP A 15 5.98 2.74 8.63
N PRO A 16 6.95 3.51 9.18
CA PRO A 16 7.84 4.35 8.38
C PRO A 16 8.82 3.59 7.49
N ALA A 17 8.99 2.28 7.69
CA ALA A 17 9.91 1.47 6.91
C ALA A 17 9.30 0.99 5.58
N LEU A 18 7.99 1.18 5.37
CA LEU A 18 7.34 0.72 4.15
C LEU A 18 7.85 1.47 2.91
N PRO A 19 8.06 0.77 1.78
CA PRO A 19 8.60 1.37 0.56
C PRO A 19 7.51 2.11 -0.25
N LEU A 20 6.71 2.95 0.41
CA LEU A 20 5.58 3.68 -0.15
C LEU A 20 5.98 5.13 -0.48
N VAL A 21 5.60 5.59 -1.67
CA VAL A 21 5.87 6.95 -2.12
C VAL A 21 4.65 7.49 -2.87
N ALA A 22 4.21 8.71 -2.53
CA ALA A 22 3.22 9.43 -3.32
C ALA A 22 3.81 9.92 -4.65
N GLY A 23 2.97 10.07 -5.68
CA GLY A 23 3.38 10.72 -6.93
C GLY A 23 3.97 12.12 -6.71
N GLY A 24 4.80 12.58 -7.63
CA GLY A 24 5.29 13.96 -7.64
C GLY A 24 4.44 14.87 -8.53
N GLY A 25 4.44 16.17 -8.24
CA GLY A 25 3.84 17.19 -9.10
C GLY A 25 2.37 16.90 -9.42
N ALA A 26 2.03 16.83 -10.72
CA ALA A 26 0.66 16.59 -11.17
C ALA A 26 0.08 15.24 -10.71
N LEU A 27 0.93 14.25 -10.40
CA LEU A 27 0.50 12.90 -10.00
C LEU A 27 0.31 12.73 -8.49
N ALA A 28 0.65 13.74 -7.69
CA ALA A 28 0.68 13.63 -6.23
C ALA A 28 -0.66 13.26 -5.58
N LYS A 29 -1.77 13.58 -6.25
CA LYS A 29 -3.12 13.30 -5.74
C LYS A 29 -3.65 11.92 -6.13
N GLU A 30 -3.07 11.30 -7.15
CA GLU A 30 -3.71 10.16 -7.82
C GLU A 30 -2.83 8.92 -7.92
N MET A 31 -1.52 9.06 -7.70
CA MET A 31 -0.56 7.97 -7.85
C MET A 31 0.11 7.61 -6.53
N ILE A 32 0.22 6.31 -6.29
CA ILE A 32 1.03 5.71 -5.24
C ILE A 32 2.01 4.76 -5.90
N ARG A 33 3.25 4.77 -5.44
CA ARG A 33 4.30 3.84 -5.86
C ARG A 33 4.70 2.96 -4.69
N VAL A 34 4.79 1.67 -4.95
CA VAL A 34 5.39 0.68 -4.06
C VAL A 34 6.74 0.29 -4.66
N ASN A 35 7.83 0.64 -3.98
CA ASN A 35 9.19 0.34 -4.42
C ASN A 35 9.57 -1.10 -4.07
N HIS A 36 8.96 -2.07 -4.77
CA HIS A 36 9.17 -3.50 -4.52
C HIS A 36 10.38 -4.03 -5.31
N TYR A 37 11.59 -3.77 -4.81
CA TYR A 37 12.83 -4.23 -5.41
C TYR A 37 13.93 -4.41 -4.35
N GLY A 38 15.00 -5.16 -4.69
CA GLY A 38 16.13 -5.35 -3.78
C GLY A 38 15.71 -6.02 -2.47
N PRO A 39 16.16 -5.51 -1.30
CA PRO A 39 15.75 -6.04 0.01
C PRO A 39 14.24 -6.03 0.25
N ASP A 40 13.52 -5.12 -0.41
CA ASP A 40 12.06 -4.96 -0.28
C ASP A 40 11.28 -5.89 -1.22
N ALA A 41 11.97 -6.69 -2.04
CA ALA A 41 11.39 -7.67 -2.96
C ALA A 41 10.89 -8.93 -2.25
N THR A 42 10.10 -8.79 -1.17
CA THR A 42 9.58 -9.93 -0.40
C THR A 42 8.06 -9.91 -0.33
N ARG A 43 7.46 -11.11 -0.19
CA ARG A 43 6.03 -11.29 0.08
C ARG A 43 5.56 -10.48 1.31
N GLY A 44 6.39 -10.45 2.36
CA GLY A 44 6.08 -9.74 3.60
C GLY A 44 5.89 -8.24 3.38
N VAL A 45 6.74 -7.62 2.55
CA VAL A 45 6.64 -6.20 2.19
C VAL A 45 5.37 -5.90 1.39
N VAL A 46 4.98 -6.77 0.45
CA VAL A 46 3.73 -6.61 -0.30
C VAL A 46 2.52 -6.68 0.65
N HIS A 47 2.49 -7.67 1.54
CA HIS A 47 1.43 -7.77 2.56
C HIS A 47 1.36 -6.52 3.43
N ALA A 48 2.49 -6.09 3.99
CA ALA A 48 2.54 -4.94 4.89
C ALA A 48 2.11 -3.65 4.18
N SER A 49 2.53 -3.46 2.92
CA SER A 49 2.15 -2.31 2.10
C SER A 49 0.64 -2.27 1.84
N LEU A 50 0.04 -3.39 1.43
CA LEU A 50 -1.40 -3.45 1.17
C LEU A 50 -2.23 -3.33 2.46
N ALA A 51 -1.77 -3.91 3.57
CA ALA A 51 -2.44 -3.80 4.85
C ALA A 51 -2.44 -2.33 5.35
N ALA A 52 -1.30 -1.65 5.30
CA ALA A 52 -1.20 -0.26 5.74
C ALA A 52 -2.02 0.69 4.85
N LEU A 53 -1.93 0.54 3.52
CA LEU A 53 -2.75 1.32 2.59
C LEU A 53 -4.24 1.05 2.79
N GLY A 54 -4.65 -0.22 2.94
CA GLY A 54 -6.05 -0.57 3.12
C GLY A 54 -6.63 -0.09 4.44
N ALA A 55 -5.86 -0.13 5.53
CA ALA A 55 -6.26 0.45 6.82
C ALA A 55 -6.48 1.96 6.69
N ALA A 56 -5.49 2.69 6.14
CA ALA A 56 -5.58 4.13 5.94
C ALA A 56 -6.73 4.51 4.97
N LEU A 57 -7.00 3.70 3.95
CA LEU A 57 -8.13 3.92 3.04
C LEU A 57 -9.48 3.69 3.75
N GLY A 58 -9.56 2.69 4.63
CA GLY A 58 -10.75 2.40 5.44
C GLY A 58 -11.12 3.57 6.38
N GLU A 59 -10.13 4.26 6.93
CA GLU A 59 -10.33 5.47 7.74
C GLU A 59 -10.97 6.63 6.95
N THR A 60 -10.85 6.63 5.62
CA THR A 60 -11.52 7.61 4.74
C THR A 60 -12.98 7.28 4.45
N GLY A 61 -13.51 6.19 5.01
CA GLY A 61 -14.89 5.72 4.79
C GLY A 61 -15.08 4.89 3.52
N VAL A 62 -14.00 4.56 2.81
CA VAL A 62 -14.04 3.63 1.67
C VAL A 62 -14.15 2.19 2.19
N VAL A 63 -15.02 1.39 1.58
CA VAL A 63 -15.09 -0.05 1.87
C VAL A 63 -13.88 -0.75 1.25
N VAL A 64 -13.06 -1.38 2.08
CA VAL A 64 -11.84 -2.09 1.67
C VAL A 64 -11.94 -3.56 2.02
N ASP A 65 -11.69 -4.43 1.04
CA ASP A 65 -11.54 -5.87 1.27
C ASP A 65 -10.09 -6.22 1.64
N LEU A 66 -9.72 -5.97 2.90
CA LEU A 66 -8.38 -6.27 3.42
C LEU A 66 -8.05 -7.77 3.36
N GLU A 67 -9.04 -8.61 3.63
CA GLU A 67 -8.85 -10.06 3.63
C GLU A 67 -8.70 -10.60 2.21
N GLY A 68 -9.47 -10.07 1.25
CA GLY A 68 -9.27 -10.34 -0.18
C GLY A 68 -7.88 -9.94 -0.66
N ALA A 69 -7.40 -8.75 -0.28
CA ALA A 69 -6.04 -8.31 -0.60
C ALA A 69 -4.98 -9.25 0.00
N ARG A 70 -5.16 -9.70 1.26
CA ARG A 70 -4.26 -10.66 1.91
C ARG A 70 -4.23 -11.99 1.16
N ARG A 71 -5.40 -12.54 0.81
CA ARG A 71 -5.49 -13.79 0.03
C ARG A 71 -4.78 -13.67 -1.31
N ALA A 72 -5.05 -12.59 -2.07
CA ALA A 72 -4.43 -12.38 -3.38
C ALA A 72 -2.89 -12.37 -3.32
N VAL A 73 -2.29 -11.77 -2.28
CA VAL A 73 -0.83 -11.81 -2.09
C VAL A 73 -0.36 -13.23 -1.76
N THR A 74 -1.07 -13.96 -0.91
CA THR A 74 -0.71 -15.35 -0.60
C THR A 74 -0.75 -16.22 -1.85
N ASP A 75 -1.85 -16.17 -2.60
CA ASP A 75 -2.07 -17.00 -3.78
C ASP A 75 -1.01 -16.74 -4.87
N VAL A 76 -0.74 -15.47 -5.19
CA VAL A 76 0.23 -15.11 -6.25
C VAL A 76 1.64 -15.61 -5.93
N PHE A 77 2.07 -15.50 -4.66
CA PHE A 77 3.40 -15.96 -4.24
C PHE A 77 3.50 -17.47 -4.01
N GLU A 78 2.38 -18.19 -3.88
CA GLU A 78 2.39 -19.65 -3.87
C GLU A 78 2.48 -20.24 -5.29
N THR A 79 2.09 -19.45 -6.30
CA THR A 79 2.15 -19.85 -7.73
C THR A 79 3.41 -19.38 -8.47
N ALA A 80 4.28 -18.61 -7.82
CA ALA A 80 5.50 -18.02 -8.40
C ALA A 80 6.76 -18.85 -8.07
#